data_AF-A0A9X1VJE2-F1
#
_entry.id   AF-A0A9X1VJE2-F1
#
_cell.length_a   1.000
_cell.length_b   1.000
_cell.length_c   1.000
_cell.angle_alpha   90.00
_cell.angle_beta   90.00
_cell.angle_gamma   90.00
#
_symmetry.space_group_name_H-M   'P 1'
#
loop_
_entity.id
_entity.type
_entity.pdbx_description
1 polymer ?
#
loop_
_entity_poly.entity_id
_entity_poly.type
_entity_poly.pdbx_seq_one_letter_code
_entity_poly.pdbx_strand_id
1 'polypeptide(L)'
;MRFPLARFAKKSLFLTVLLLLTGLAARAQQAGDTTSVGCGPPLPRMLCVDLDGRPSIDEPAGPFTYEWHMGDGTTLTGPTISHCYKERKNYVVQLDVIVDKTGEVRRGQKYIPINLLQQDIVDFTASTTRVRVGQPVSFDSPEAQLLQCRNMQYIWDFRDGTVVQGRTAQHTFRRAGTYSVRFSMRGYGSEACVASHCVSRQIVVEP
;
A
#
# COMPACT_ATOMS: atom_id res chain seq x y z
N MET A 1 37.40 0.58 93.70
CA MET A 1 36.73 -0.72 93.49
C MET A 1 37.31 -1.41 92.26
N ARG A 2 37.34 -2.74 92.29
CA ARG A 2 38.12 -3.69 91.50
C ARG A 2 37.71 -3.82 90.01
N PHE A 3 38.73 -3.94 89.13
CA PHE A 3 38.95 -4.85 87.97
C PHE A 3 37.86 -5.02 86.85
N PRO A 4 38.17 -5.55 85.64
CA PRO A 4 39.39 -5.54 84.81
C PRO A 4 39.17 -5.45 83.25
N LEU A 5 40.29 -5.37 82.51
CA LEU A 5 40.71 -6.08 81.27
C LEU A 5 39.85 -6.28 79.99
N ALA A 6 40.61 -6.26 78.88
CA ALA A 6 40.53 -7.05 77.62
C ALA A 6 39.83 -6.38 76.42
N ARG A 7 40.55 -5.95 75.37
CA ARG A 7 41.30 -6.65 74.28
C ARG A 7 40.43 -7.03 73.06
N PHE A 8 40.84 -6.49 71.91
CA PHE A 8 40.75 -6.95 70.51
C PHE A 8 39.37 -7.29 69.89
N ALA A 9 39.06 -6.63 68.76
CA ALA A 9 39.12 -7.26 67.43
C ALA A 9 38.83 -6.25 66.31
N LYS A 10 39.69 -6.23 65.28
CA LYS A 10 39.43 -5.61 63.97
C LYS A 10 38.17 -6.24 63.36
N LYS A 11 37.23 -5.43 62.87
CA LYS A 11 36.21 -5.89 61.92
C LYS A 11 36.32 -5.09 60.63
N SER A 12 36.81 -5.80 59.62
CA SER A 12 36.79 -5.43 58.21
C SER A 12 35.34 -5.20 57.78
N LEU A 13 35.01 -4.03 57.25
CA LEU A 13 33.71 -3.74 56.65
C LEU A 13 33.86 -3.88 55.12
N PHE A 14 33.43 -5.03 54.59
CA PHE A 14 33.23 -5.22 53.16
C PHE A 14 32.06 -4.34 52.70
N LEU A 15 32.33 -3.34 51.87
CA LEU A 15 31.30 -2.57 51.20
C LEU A 15 31.04 -3.19 49.82
N THR A 16 30.05 -4.07 49.73
CA THR A 16 29.45 -4.51 48.47
C THR A 16 28.52 -3.42 47.97
N VAL A 17 28.89 -2.73 46.88
CA VAL A 17 27.96 -1.85 46.16
C VAL A 17 27.60 -2.50 44.83
N LEU A 18 26.29 -2.72 44.70
CA LEU A 18 25.54 -3.42 43.68
C LEU A 18 25.67 -2.70 42.32
N LEU A 19 26.21 -3.38 41.30
CA LEU A 19 26.17 -2.89 39.91
C LEU A 19 24.72 -3.01 39.40
N LEU A 20 24.02 -1.88 39.29
CA LEU A 20 22.75 -1.79 38.57
C LEU A 20 23.02 -1.96 37.08
N LEU A 21 22.96 -3.20 36.60
CA LEU A 21 22.82 -3.53 35.19
C LEU A 21 21.47 -3.00 34.72
N THR A 22 21.45 -1.78 34.17
CA THR A 22 20.33 -1.31 33.36
C THR A 22 20.28 -2.18 32.12
N GLY A 23 19.48 -3.25 32.19
CA GLY A 23 19.14 -4.07 31.04
C GLY A 23 18.46 -3.19 30.01
N LEU A 24 19.14 -2.96 28.89
CA LEU A 24 18.47 -2.61 27.63
C LEU A 24 17.51 -3.77 27.35
N ALA A 25 16.24 -3.60 27.72
CA ALA A 25 15.18 -4.50 27.30
C ALA A 25 15.09 -4.38 25.78
N ALA A 26 15.76 -5.31 25.07
CA ALA A 26 15.51 -5.55 23.67
C ALA A 26 14.01 -5.82 23.54
N ARG A 27 13.28 -4.93 22.87
CA ARG A 27 11.87 -5.16 22.55
C ARG A 27 11.79 -6.48 21.80
N ALA A 28 11.16 -7.47 22.42
CA ALA A 28 10.95 -8.78 21.81
C ALA A 28 9.99 -8.61 20.61
N GLN A 29 10.42 -9.03 19.42
CA GLN A 29 9.53 -9.15 18.24
C GLN A 29 8.45 -10.18 18.60
N GLN A 30 7.21 -9.72 18.79
CA GLN A 30 6.09 -10.62 19.03
C GLN A 30 5.80 -11.42 17.75
N ALA A 31 5.35 -12.66 17.90
CA ALA A 31 4.81 -13.41 16.77
C ALA A 31 3.60 -12.64 16.25
N GLY A 32 3.56 -12.37 14.95
CA GLY A 32 2.52 -11.55 14.33
C GLY A 32 1.13 -12.09 14.62
N ASP A 33 0.26 -11.23 15.14
CA ASP A 33 -1.17 -11.48 15.28
C ASP A 33 -1.81 -11.69 13.90
N THR A 34 -2.54 -12.79 13.76
CA THR A 34 -3.21 -13.31 12.57
C THR A 34 -4.59 -12.71 12.31
N THR A 35 -5.02 -11.71 13.07
CA THR A 35 -6.29 -11.04 12.83
C THR A 35 -6.16 -9.98 11.73
N SER A 36 -6.43 -10.43 10.52
CA SER A 36 -6.35 -9.72 9.25
C SER A 36 -7.01 -8.33 9.28
N VAL A 37 -6.20 -7.29 9.21
CA VAL A 37 -6.46 -6.29 8.17
C VAL A 37 -5.72 -6.82 6.96
N GLY A 38 -6.38 -7.64 6.16
CA GLY A 38 -5.85 -7.93 4.82
C GLY A 38 -5.70 -6.61 4.09
N CYS A 39 -4.76 -6.51 3.16
CA CYS A 39 -4.98 -5.57 2.08
C CYS A 39 -6.36 -5.86 1.49
N GLY A 40 -7.11 -4.82 1.08
CA GLY A 40 -8.31 -5.03 0.29
C GLY A 40 -8.01 -6.00 -0.85
N PRO A 41 -9.01 -6.72 -1.38
CA PRO A 41 -8.79 -7.66 -2.47
C PRO A 41 -7.90 -7.01 -3.53
N PRO A 42 -6.93 -7.74 -4.11
CA PRO A 42 -6.07 -7.20 -5.15
C PRO A 42 -6.94 -6.48 -6.16
N LEU A 43 -6.61 -5.21 -6.46
CA LEU A 43 -7.41 -4.45 -7.40
C LEU A 43 -7.56 -5.32 -8.66
N PRO A 44 -8.80 -5.55 -9.15
CA PRO A 44 -9.00 -6.25 -10.41
C PRO A 44 -8.09 -5.60 -11.45
N ARG A 45 -7.61 -6.36 -12.43
CA ARG A 45 -6.88 -5.78 -13.58
C ARG A 45 -7.80 -4.72 -14.20
N MET A 46 -7.61 -3.46 -13.81
CA MET A 46 -8.55 -2.37 -14.06
C MET A 46 -8.41 -1.99 -15.53
N LEU A 47 -9.28 -2.56 -16.35
CA LEU A 47 -9.59 -2.03 -17.68
C LEU A 47 -10.85 -1.17 -17.63
N CYS A 48 -11.29 -0.78 -16.43
CA CYS A 48 -12.48 0.02 -16.22
C CYS A 48 -12.13 1.48 -15.99
N VAL A 49 -12.94 2.38 -16.54
CA VAL A 49 -12.83 3.83 -16.38
C VAL A 49 -14.18 4.41 -15.99
N ASP A 50 -14.15 5.37 -15.06
CA ASP A 50 -15.30 6.18 -14.69
C ASP A 50 -15.11 7.59 -15.26
N LEU A 51 -16.12 8.12 -15.94
CA LEU A 51 -16.06 9.43 -16.60
C LEU A 51 -17.23 10.31 -16.16
N ASP A 52 -16.96 11.60 -16.00
CA ASP A 52 -17.95 12.63 -15.68
C ASP A 52 -17.93 13.73 -16.74
N GLY A 53 -19.06 13.89 -17.44
CA GLY A 53 -19.25 14.82 -18.54
C GLY A 53 -19.78 16.17 -18.09
N ARG A 54 -20.30 16.28 -16.85
CA ARG A 54 -20.90 17.52 -16.35
C ARG A 54 -19.97 18.74 -16.44
N PRO A 55 -18.66 18.63 -16.13
CA PRO A 55 -17.73 19.77 -16.24
C PRO A 55 -17.42 20.22 -17.68
N SER A 56 -17.95 19.56 -18.71
CA SER A 56 -17.70 19.91 -20.11
C SER A 56 -18.59 21.05 -20.63
N ILE A 57 -19.48 21.57 -19.78
CA ILE A 57 -20.49 22.57 -20.12
C ILE A 57 -20.37 23.76 -19.16
N ASP A 58 -20.16 24.95 -19.72
CA ASP A 58 -19.95 26.20 -18.98
C ASP A 58 -21.25 27.04 -18.81
N GLU A 59 -22.43 26.56 -19.24
CA GLU A 59 -23.65 27.38 -19.34
C GLU A 59 -24.92 26.74 -18.75
N PRO A 60 -25.91 27.53 -18.31
CA PRO A 60 -27.20 27.05 -17.81
C PRO A 60 -28.17 26.62 -18.95
N ALA A 61 -27.66 26.07 -20.06
CA ALA A 61 -28.42 25.90 -21.31
C ALA A 61 -29.55 24.84 -21.29
N GLY A 62 -29.90 24.29 -20.12
CA GLY A 62 -31.04 23.39 -19.93
C GLY A 62 -30.59 21.96 -19.61
N PRO A 63 -31.52 20.99 -19.64
CA PRO A 63 -31.13 19.59 -19.50
C PRO A 63 -30.31 19.16 -20.73
N PHE A 64 -29.26 18.39 -20.46
CA PHE A 64 -28.34 17.87 -21.46
C PHE A 64 -28.35 16.36 -21.43
N THR A 65 -28.33 15.76 -22.62
CA THR A 65 -28.03 14.36 -22.79
C THR A 65 -26.56 14.22 -23.18
N TYR A 66 -25.84 13.35 -22.46
CA TYR A 66 -24.43 13.05 -22.70
C TYR A 66 -24.34 11.70 -23.39
N GLU A 67 -23.69 11.67 -24.55
CA GLU A 67 -23.42 10.44 -25.32
C GLU A 67 -21.91 10.22 -25.40
N TRP A 68 -21.46 9.07 -24.94
CA TRP A 68 -20.06 8.69 -24.84
C TRP A 68 -19.74 7.62 -25.88
N HIS A 69 -18.80 7.91 -26.77
CA HIS A 69 -18.24 6.93 -27.71
C HIS A 69 -16.92 6.43 -27.15
N MET A 70 -16.86 5.17 -26.72
CA MET A 70 -15.73 4.65 -25.95
C MET A 70 -14.50 4.28 -26.79
N GLY A 71 -14.60 4.38 -28.12
CA GLY A 71 -13.53 4.04 -29.06
C GLY A 71 -13.31 2.53 -29.27
N ASP A 72 -14.12 1.68 -28.64
CA ASP A 72 -14.14 0.22 -28.83
C ASP A 72 -15.40 -0.29 -29.54
N GLY A 73 -16.23 0.63 -30.06
CA GLY A 73 -17.53 0.36 -30.65
C GLY A 73 -18.70 0.44 -29.67
N THR A 74 -18.44 0.62 -28.37
CA THR A 74 -19.48 0.84 -27.35
C THR A 74 -19.88 2.31 -27.29
N THR A 75 -21.19 2.56 -27.20
CA THR A 75 -21.77 3.88 -26.91
C THR A 75 -22.56 3.81 -25.60
N LEU A 76 -22.34 4.78 -24.71
CA LEU A 76 -23.02 4.88 -23.42
C LEU A 76 -23.72 6.24 -23.29
N THR A 77 -24.75 6.31 -22.47
CA THR A 77 -25.48 7.56 -22.20
C THR A 77 -25.55 7.86 -20.72
N GLY A 78 -25.53 9.16 -20.39
CA GLY A 78 -25.67 9.65 -19.02
C GLY A 78 -24.54 10.60 -18.59
N PRO A 79 -24.79 11.46 -17.59
CA PRO A 79 -23.85 12.48 -17.15
C PRO A 79 -22.55 11.90 -16.57
N THR A 80 -22.64 10.70 -15.99
CA THR A 80 -21.51 9.91 -15.49
C THR A 80 -21.66 8.47 -15.98
N ILE A 81 -20.57 7.85 -16.40
CA ILE A 81 -20.56 6.45 -16.87
C ILE A 81 -19.41 5.66 -16.25
N SER A 82 -19.56 4.33 -16.27
CA SER A 82 -18.50 3.37 -15.98
C SER A 82 -18.41 2.38 -17.15
N HIS A 83 -17.21 2.15 -17.67
CA HIS A 83 -16.99 1.24 -18.80
C HIS A 83 -15.75 0.39 -18.62
N CYS A 84 -15.83 -0.90 -18.95
CA CYS A 84 -14.71 -1.83 -18.88
C CYS A 84 -14.33 -2.36 -20.28
N TYR A 85 -13.08 -2.14 -20.67
CA TYR A 85 -12.56 -2.59 -21.96
C TYR A 85 -12.14 -4.06 -21.92
N LYS A 86 -12.32 -4.76 -23.04
CA LYS A 86 -11.93 -6.18 -23.20
C LYS A 86 -10.45 -6.35 -23.56
N GLU A 87 -9.88 -5.38 -24.27
CA GLU A 87 -8.51 -5.43 -24.79
C GLU A 87 -7.66 -4.29 -24.22
N ARG A 88 -6.38 -4.58 -23.98
CA ARG A 88 -5.38 -3.56 -23.64
C ARG A 88 -4.92 -2.86 -24.91
N LYS A 89 -5.35 -1.62 -25.08
CA LYS A 89 -4.87 -0.71 -26.12
C LYS A 89 -5.14 0.72 -25.67
N ASN A 90 -4.71 1.66 -26.51
CA ASN A 90 -5.09 3.05 -26.35
C ASN A 90 -6.48 3.24 -26.96
N TYR A 91 -7.37 3.88 -26.21
CA TYR A 91 -8.68 4.31 -26.68
C TYR A 91 -8.76 5.83 -26.63
N VAL A 92 -9.58 6.40 -27.48
CA VAL A 92 -9.96 7.81 -27.42
C VAL A 92 -11.46 7.82 -27.18
N VAL A 93 -11.85 8.27 -25.99
CA VAL A 93 -13.26 8.47 -25.68
C VAL A 93 -13.68 9.82 -26.22
N GLN A 94 -14.78 9.86 -26.97
CA GLN A 94 -15.40 11.07 -27.44
C GLN A 94 -16.69 11.32 -26.67
N LEU A 95 -16.87 12.53 -26.17
CA LEU A 95 -18.11 13.00 -25.57
C LEU A 95 -18.87 13.90 -26.55
N ASP A 96 -20.09 13.51 -26.88
CA ASP A 96 -21.06 14.35 -27.57
C ASP A 96 -22.10 14.82 -26.55
N VAL A 97 -22.47 16.11 -26.62
CA VAL A 97 -23.50 16.68 -25.74
C VAL A 97 -24.67 17.18 -26.56
N ILE A 98 -25.87 16.72 -26.20
CA ILE A 98 -27.12 17.08 -26.87
C ILE A 98 -27.87 18.06 -25.98
N VAL A 99 -28.25 19.20 -26.55
CA VAL A 99 -29.08 20.19 -25.87
C VAL A 99 -30.54 19.79 -26.06
N ASP A 100 -31.17 19.23 -25.01
CA ASP A 100 -32.50 18.61 -25.14
C ASP A 100 -33.58 19.58 -25.64
N LYS A 101 -33.42 20.87 -25.33
CA LYS A 101 -34.37 21.92 -25.75
C LYS A 101 -34.33 22.21 -27.25
N THR A 102 -33.17 22.10 -27.88
CA THR A 102 -32.98 22.48 -29.29
C THR A 102 -32.71 21.28 -30.19
N GLY A 103 -32.37 20.12 -29.61
CA GLY A 103 -31.87 18.96 -30.33
C GLY A 103 -30.48 19.17 -30.93
N GLU A 104 -29.81 20.28 -30.60
CA GLU A 104 -28.46 20.58 -31.09
C GLU A 104 -27.46 19.55 -30.54
N VAL A 105 -26.69 18.93 -31.42
CA VAL A 105 -25.65 17.96 -31.05
C VAL A 105 -24.29 18.63 -31.14
N ARG A 106 -23.67 18.87 -29.99
CA ARG A 106 -22.29 19.36 -29.85
C ARG A 106 -21.35 18.17 -29.89
N ARG A 107 -20.95 17.76 -31.09
CA ARG A 107 -20.07 16.61 -31.30
C ARG A 107 -18.62 16.93 -30.91
N GLY A 108 -17.94 15.96 -30.31
CA GLY A 108 -16.52 16.07 -29.99
C GLY A 108 -16.24 17.14 -28.93
N GLN A 109 -17.19 17.38 -28.02
CA GLN A 109 -17.06 18.34 -26.94
C GLN A 109 -15.81 18.04 -26.09
N LYS A 110 -15.45 16.76 -25.95
CA LYS A 110 -14.20 16.34 -25.32
C LYS A 110 -13.65 15.08 -25.95
N TYR A 111 -12.32 15.02 -26.05
CA TYR A 111 -11.57 13.82 -26.38
C TYR A 111 -10.71 13.42 -25.17
N ILE A 112 -10.92 12.21 -24.66
CA ILE A 112 -10.23 11.72 -23.46
C ILE A 112 -9.37 10.52 -23.88
N PRO A 113 -8.04 10.65 -23.92
CA PRO A 113 -7.16 9.53 -24.20
C PRO A 113 -7.12 8.59 -22.99
N ILE A 114 -7.40 7.31 -23.23
CA ILE A 114 -7.36 6.24 -22.24
C ILE A 114 -6.26 5.26 -22.64
N ASN A 115 -5.17 5.24 -21.87
CA ASN A 115 -4.05 4.31 -22.10
C ASN A 115 -4.21 3.08 -21.20
N LEU A 116 -4.65 1.96 -21.78
CA LEU A 116 -4.73 0.67 -21.08
C LEU A 116 -3.56 -0.28 -21.39
N LEU A 117 -2.56 0.20 -22.13
CA LEU A 117 -1.30 -0.53 -22.29
C LEU A 117 -0.52 -0.56 -20.97
N GLN A 118 -0.76 0.41 -20.10
CA GLN A 118 -0.21 0.48 -18.76
C GLN A 118 -1.35 0.37 -17.75
N GLN A 119 -1.16 -0.42 -16.69
CA GLN A 119 -2.08 -0.49 -15.56
C GLN A 119 -1.30 -0.21 -14.26
N ASP A 120 -2.04 0.15 -13.22
CA ASP A 120 -1.52 0.14 -11.86
C ASP A 120 -1.15 -1.29 -11.47
N ILE A 121 0.07 -1.46 -10.98
CA ILE A 121 0.60 -2.75 -10.54
C ILE A 121 1.06 -2.56 -9.11
N VAL A 122 0.43 -3.31 -8.20
CA VAL A 122 0.78 -3.35 -6.79
C VAL A 122 1.11 -4.79 -6.49
N ASP A 123 2.35 -5.15 -6.78
CA ASP A 123 2.83 -6.51 -6.59
C ASP A 123 4.29 -6.55 -6.13
N PHE A 124 4.70 -7.67 -5.56
CA PHE A 124 6.08 -7.93 -5.17
C PHE A 124 6.48 -9.40 -5.34
N THR A 125 7.78 -9.67 -5.32
CA THR A 125 8.32 -11.02 -5.23
C THR A 125 9.12 -11.15 -3.94
N ALA A 126 9.20 -12.38 -3.43
CA ALA A 126 10.10 -12.76 -2.37
C ALA A 126 11.05 -13.84 -2.93
N SER A 127 12.31 -13.83 -2.49
CA SER A 127 13.29 -14.85 -2.94
C SER A 127 12.87 -16.27 -2.57
N THR A 128 12.07 -16.43 -1.51
CA THR A 128 11.44 -17.68 -1.09
C THR A 128 10.19 -17.37 -0.26
N THR A 129 9.23 -18.29 -0.23
CA THR A 129 8.07 -18.26 0.68
C THR A 129 8.24 -19.17 1.89
N ARG A 130 9.34 -19.94 1.96
CA ARG A 130 9.73 -20.77 3.11
C ARG A 130 11.19 -20.54 3.47
N VAL A 131 11.48 -20.30 4.73
CA VAL A 131 12.82 -19.94 5.22
C VAL A 131 13.01 -20.46 6.65
N ARG A 132 14.25 -20.68 7.10
CA ARG A 132 14.52 -20.99 8.52
C ARG A 132 14.77 -19.72 9.33
N VAL A 133 14.55 -19.79 10.65
CA VAL A 133 14.90 -18.70 11.56
C VAL A 133 16.34 -18.24 11.32
N GLY A 134 16.55 -16.92 11.26
CA GLY A 134 17.88 -16.32 11.07
C GLY A 134 18.36 -16.24 9.63
N GLN A 135 17.68 -16.86 8.66
CA GLN A 135 18.02 -16.72 7.24
C GLN A 135 17.35 -15.46 6.64
N PRO A 136 18.06 -14.68 5.80
CA PRO A 136 17.50 -13.51 5.16
C PRO A 136 16.58 -13.89 3.98
N VAL A 137 15.51 -13.11 3.81
CA VAL A 137 14.63 -13.15 2.64
C VAL A 137 14.72 -11.79 1.94
N SER A 138 14.90 -11.81 0.63
CA SER A 138 14.90 -10.61 -0.21
C SER A 138 13.52 -10.39 -0.79
N PHE A 139 13.09 -9.14 -0.82
CA PHE A 139 11.81 -8.71 -1.36
C PHE A 139 12.04 -7.61 -2.40
N ASP A 140 11.34 -7.68 -3.53
CA ASP A 140 11.46 -6.73 -4.62
C ASP A 140 10.10 -6.48 -5.27
N SER A 141 9.89 -5.30 -5.83
CA SER A 141 8.66 -4.90 -6.51
C SER A 141 9.01 -4.22 -7.85
N PRO A 142 9.56 -4.96 -8.83
CA PRO A 142 10.16 -4.35 -10.03
C PRO A 142 9.12 -3.73 -10.96
N GLU A 143 7.93 -4.31 -11.02
CA GLU A 143 6.82 -3.85 -11.86
C GLU A 143 5.88 -2.89 -11.12
N ALA A 144 6.14 -2.59 -9.84
CA ALA A 144 5.23 -1.82 -9.02
C ALA A 144 5.15 -0.35 -9.45
N GLN A 145 3.95 0.06 -9.90
CA GLN A 145 3.69 1.39 -10.43
C GLN A 145 2.24 1.80 -10.18
N LEU A 146 2.03 3.09 -9.91
CA LEU A 146 0.71 3.73 -9.92
C LEU A 146 0.78 4.92 -10.88
N LEU A 147 0.12 4.84 -12.03
CA LEU A 147 0.33 5.74 -13.17
C LEU A 147 -0.14 7.16 -12.91
N GLN A 148 -1.18 7.31 -12.08
CA GLN A 148 -1.75 8.61 -11.73
C GLN A 148 -1.08 9.24 -10.49
N CYS A 149 -0.11 8.53 -9.87
CA CYS A 149 0.50 8.93 -8.61
C CYS A 149 1.94 9.37 -8.81
N ARG A 150 2.33 10.39 -8.03
CA ARG A 150 3.70 10.92 -7.99
C ARG A 150 4.26 10.81 -6.58
N ASN A 151 5.58 10.97 -6.45
CA ASN A 151 6.29 10.93 -5.18
C ASN A 151 6.00 9.65 -4.38
N MET A 152 6.12 8.50 -5.05
CA MET A 152 5.79 7.20 -4.49
C MET A 152 6.68 6.82 -3.31
N GLN A 153 6.05 6.40 -2.23
CA GLN A 153 6.65 5.74 -1.08
C GLN A 153 6.30 4.26 -1.09
N TYR A 154 7.30 3.44 -0.81
CA TYR A 154 7.21 1.98 -0.76
C TYR A 154 7.45 1.54 0.67
N ILE A 155 6.49 0.83 1.27
CA ILE A 155 6.50 0.45 2.68
C ILE A 155 6.33 -1.07 2.79
N TRP A 156 7.23 -1.71 3.52
CA TRP A 156 7.17 -3.12 3.85
C TRP A 156 6.84 -3.27 5.33
N ASP A 157 5.80 -4.01 5.64
CA ASP A 157 5.45 -4.41 7.00
C ASP A 157 5.57 -5.94 7.10
N PHE A 158 6.58 -6.40 7.83
CA PHE A 158 6.90 -7.82 7.97
C PHE A 158 6.03 -8.55 9.01
N ARG A 159 5.14 -7.82 9.70
CA ARG A 159 4.25 -8.36 10.74
C ARG A 159 4.94 -8.97 11.95
N ASP A 160 6.22 -8.68 12.14
CA ASP A 160 6.98 -9.02 13.36
C ASP A 160 7.27 -7.78 14.22
N GLY A 161 6.68 -6.64 13.85
CA GLY A 161 6.97 -5.31 14.43
C GLY A 161 7.99 -4.49 13.62
N THR A 162 8.58 -5.06 12.57
CA THR A 162 9.52 -4.36 11.68
C THR A 162 8.80 -3.77 10.48
N VAL A 163 9.03 -2.48 10.25
CA VAL A 163 8.57 -1.76 9.06
C VAL A 163 9.76 -1.08 8.41
N VAL A 164 9.92 -1.22 7.10
CA VAL A 164 11.00 -0.59 6.34
C VAL A 164 10.48 0.11 5.09
N GLN A 165 11.25 1.08 4.60
CA GLN A 165 10.95 1.80 3.37
C GLN A 165 11.98 1.47 2.29
N GLY A 166 11.52 1.45 1.04
CA GLY A 166 12.37 1.19 -0.12
C GLY A 166 11.66 0.34 -1.16
N ARG A 167 12.10 0.42 -2.42
CA ARG A 167 11.54 -0.41 -3.50
C ARG A 167 11.94 -1.88 -3.35
N THR A 168 13.06 -2.13 -2.69
CA THR A 168 13.51 -3.45 -2.26
C THR A 168 13.67 -3.47 -0.75
N ALA A 169 13.61 -4.67 -0.18
CA ALA A 169 13.91 -4.90 1.23
C ALA A 169 14.61 -6.24 1.44
N GLN A 170 15.41 -6.34 2.50
CA GLN A 170 15.88 -7.61 3.04
C GLN A 170 15.43 -7.71 4.50
N HIS A 171 14.96 -8.88 4.90
CA HIS A 171 14.51 -9.11 6.26
C HIS A 171 14.87 -10.50 6.78
N THR A 172 15.15 -10.58 8.07
CA THR A 172 15.48 -11.83 8.77
C THR A 172 14.51 -12.02 9.92
N PHE A 173 13.69 -13.08 9.84
CA PHE A 173 12.76 -13.44 10.89
C PHE A 173 13.47 -14.15 12.04
N ARG A 174 13.21 -13.70 13.28
CA ARG A 174 13.86 -14.22 14.49
C ARG A 174 13.08 -15.33 15.20
N ARG A 175 11.87 -15.61 14.75
CA ARG A 175 10.97 -16.60 15.34
C ARG A 175 10.28 -17.39 14.24
N ALA A 176 10.06 -18.66 14.49
CA ALA A 176 9.24 -19.49 13.61
C ALA A 176 7.79 -19.02 13.65
N GLY A 177 7.08 -19.18 12.53
CA GLY A 177 5.70 -18.71 12.37
C GLY A 177 5.37 -18.43 10.92
N THR A 178 4.12 -18.04 10.66
CA THR A 178 3.68 -17.61 9.32
C THR A 178 3.43 -16.12 9.36
N TYR A 179 4.16 -15.38 8.52
CA TYR A 179 4.13 -13.93 8.46
C TYR A 179 3.45 -13.46 7.18
N SER A 180 2.38 -12.66 7.32
CA SER A 180 1.69 -12.03 6.19
C SER A 180 2.38 -10.72 5.80
N VAL A 181 3.53 -10.83 5.13
CA VAL A 181 4.33 -9.67 4.70
C VAL A 181 3.49 -8.80 3.78
N ARG A 182 3.36 -7.53 4.15
CA ARG A 182 2.58 -6.54 3.41
C ARG A 182 3.51 -5.56 2.72
N PHE A 183 3.29 -5.38 1.42
CA PHE A 183 3.86 -4.30 0.62
C PHE A 183 2.79 -3.25 0.36
N SER A 184 3.08 -1.98 0.66
CA SER A 184 2.17 -0.86 0.43
C SER A 184 2.84 0.24 -0.37
N MET A 185 2.07 0.84 -1.27
CA MET A 185 2.45 1.98 -2.07
C MET A 185 1.60 3.18 -1.66
N ARG A 186 2.24 4.31 -1.37
CA ARG A 186 1.58 5.57 -1.09
C ARG A 186 2.14 6.67 -1.98
N GLY A 187 1.29 7.38 -2.68
CA GLY A 187 1.68 8.52 -3.50
C GLY A 187 0.88 9.76 -3.14
N TYR A 188 1.20 10.86 -3.82
CA TYR A 188 0.35 12.05 -3.89
C TYR A 188 -0.11 12.23 -5.33
N GLY A 189 -1.32 12.74 -5.56
CA GLY A 189 -1.91 12.81 -6.90
C GLY A 189 -3.42 12.96 -6.85
N SER A 190 -4.14 12.31 -7.78
CA SER A 190 -5.61 12.25 -7.78
C SER A 190 -6.16 11.62 -6.49
N GLU A 191 -7.48 11.70 -6.26
CA GLU A 191 -8.12 11.04 -5.11
C GLU A 191 -7.79 9.54 -5.01
N ALA A 192 -7.59 8.86 -6.16
CA ALA A 192 -7.15 7.46 -6.24
C ALA A 192 -5.74 7.19 -5.65
N CYS A 193 -4.90 8.22 -5.53
CA CYS A 193 -3.57 8.13 -4.93
C CYS A 193 -3.57 8.31 -3.41
N VAL A 194 -4.68 8.80 -2.85
CA VAL A 194 -4.86 8.98 -1.40
C VAL A 194 -5.23 7.65 -0.73
N ALA A 195 -5.82 6.71 -1.48
CA ALA A 195 -6.07 5.35 -1.02
C ALA A 195 -4.75 4.56 -0.87
N SER A 196 -4.63 3.77 0.21
CA SER A 196 -3.49 2.89 0.43
C SER A 196 -3.60 1.66 -0.47
N HIS A 197 -2.73 1.59 -1.47
CA HIS A 197 -2.59 0.42 -2.33
C HIS A 197 -1.67 -0.59 -1.66
N CYS A 198 -2.13 -1.80 -1.40
CA CYS A 198 -1.26 -2.81 -0.80
C CYS A 198 -1.60 -4.23 -1.25
N VAL A 199 -0.61 -5.10 -1.09
CA VAL A 199 -0.71 -6.54 -1.34
C VAL A 199 -0.01 -7.28 -0.20
N SER A 200 -0.39 -8.53 0.08
CA SER A 200 0.25 -9.33 1.11
C SER A 200 0.59 -10.73 0.59
N ARG A 201 1.73 -11.29 1.03
CA ARG A 201 2.12 -12.69 0.80
C ARG A 201 2.55 -13.35 2.10
N GLN A 202 2.28 -14.64 2.22
CA GLN A 202 2.68 -15.43 3.38
C GLN A 202 4.12 -15.91 3.23
N ILE A 203 4.92 -15.71 4.27
CA ILE A 203 6.25 -16.29 4.43
C ILE A 203 6.18 -17.24 5.62
N VAL A 204 6.48 -18.52 5.39
CA VAL A 204 6.56 -19.53 6.45
C VAL A 204 7.99 -19.60 6.95
N VAL A 205 8.17 -19.33 8.23
CA VAL A 205 9.45 -19.41 8.92
C VAL A 205 9.46 -20.67 9.77
N GLU A 206 10.31 -21.61 9.37
CA GLU A 206 10.55 -22.85 10.07
C GLU A 206 11.63 -22.66 11.15
N PRO A 207 11.63 -23.47 12.22
CA PRO A 207 12.66 -23.42 13.25
C PRO A 207 14.11 -23.49 12.71
#